data_AF-A0A6J4RH08-F1
#
_entry.id   AF-A0A6J4RH08-F1
#
_cell.length_a   1.000
_cell.length_b   1.000
_cell.length_c   1.000
_cell.angle_alpha   90.00
_cell.angle_beta   90.00
_cell.angle_gamma   90.00
#
_symmetry.space_group_name_H-M   'P 1'
#
loop_
_entity.id
_entity.type
_entity.pdbx_description
1 polymer ?
#
loop_
_entity_poly.entity_id
_entity_poly.type
_entity_poly.pdbx_seq_one_letter_code
_entity_poly.pdbx_strand_id
1 'polypeptide(L)'
;MSEITVDARYPIGRYEAVPFSEDLKTKWLRDLKFLPSDIELAIQNLDEHQFDTPYREGGWTIKQLVHHIADSHMNAYVRFKLALTEDNPTIKGYEEKLWANLADVTSVPVNVSVTLLHALHRRWYAAIENLDEDQFMNRCVY
;
A
#
# COMPACT_ATOMS: atom_id res chain seq x y z
N MET A 1 19.87 28.49 14.75
CA MET A 1 19.82 27.06 14.36
C MET A 1 18.42 26.82 13.85
N SER A 2 18.24 26.58 12.54
CA SER A 2 16.90 26.28 12.00
C SER A 2 16.52 24.87 12.43
N GLU A 3 15.45 24.72 13.19
CA GLU A 3 14.83 23.42 13.43
C GLU A 3 14.45 22.81 12.08
N ILE A 4 15.01 21.65 11.77
CA ILE A 4 14.52 20.83 10.67
C ILE A 4 13.16 20.32 11.13
N THR A 5 12.09 20.98 10.69
CA THR A 5 10.72 20.52 10.93
C THR A 5 10.48 19.29 10.06
N VAL A 6 10.36 18.13 10.69
CA VAL A 6 10.00 16.89 10.01
C VAL A 6 8.59 17.05 9.44
N ASP A 7 8.43 16.96 8.11
CA ASP A 7 7.11 16.96 7.49
C ASP A 7 6.38 15.68 7.87
N ALA A 8 5.38 15.79 8.75
CA ALA A 8 4.60 14.67 9.25
C ALA A 8 3.85 13.89 8.16
N ARG A 9 3.72 14.43 6.93
CA ARG A 9 3.18 13.69 5.77
C ARG A 9 4.14 12.65 5.23
N TYR A 10 5.44 12.85 5.43
CA TYR A 10 6.52 11.97 4.95
C TYR A 10 7.47 11.65 6.10
N PRO A 11 6.99 10.97 7.17
CA PRO A 11 7.76 10.75 8.39
C PRO A 11 9.04 9.92 8.17
N ILE A 12 9.10 9.17 7.07
CA ILE A 12 10.26 8.37 6.64
C ILE A 12 10.85 8.84 5.30
N GLY A 13 10.49 10.04 4.85
CA GLY A 13 10.86 10.56 3.53
C GLY A 13 9.96 10.06 2.39
N ARG A 14 10.37 10.30 1.15
CA ARG A 14 9.71 9.83 -0.08
C ARG A 14 10.50 8.69 -0.69
N TYR A 15 9.84 7.88 -1.51
CA TYR A 15 10.53 6.90 -2.33
C TYR A 15 11.51 7.60 -3.28
N GLU A 16 12.75 7.15 -3.29
CA GLU A 16 13.80 7.56 -4.22
C GLU A 16 14.06 6.38 -5.16
N ALA A 17 13.98 6.63 -6.47
CA ALA A 17 14.21 5.61 -7.48
C ALA A 17 15.67 5.13 -7.41
N VAL A 18 15.85 3.81 -7.33
CA VAL A 18 17.16 3.16 -7.30
C VAL A 18 17.27 2.15 -8.45
N PRO A 19 18.48 1.88 -8.97
CA PRO A 19 18.66 0.85 -9.98
C PRO A 19 18.15 -0.51 -9.50
N PHE A 20 17.65 -1.31 -10.43
CA PHE A 20 17.23 -2.68 -10.15
C PHE A 20 18.40 -3.53 -9.64
N SER A 21 18.11 -4.40 -8.67
CA SER A 21 18.97 -5.53 -8.32
C SER A 21 18.12 -6.68 -7.79
N GLU A 22 18.57 -7.91 -8.01
CA GLU A 22 17.88 -9.10 -7.48
C GLU A 22 17.82 -9.11 -5.93
N ASP A 23 18.83 -8.53 -5.27
CA ASP A 23 18.83 -8.35 -3.81
C ASP A 23 17.72 -7.38 -3.35
N LEU A 24 17.54 -6.27 -4.07
CA LEU A 24 16.47 -5.30 -3.79
C LEU A 24 15.09 -5.90 -4.07
N LYS A 25 14.93 -6.60 -5.20
CA LYS A 25 13.70 -7.32 -5.52
C LYS A 25 13.35 -8.35 -4.44
N THR A 26 14.32 -9.15 -3.99
CA THR A 26 14.14 -10.12 -2.91
C THR A 26 13.71 -9.44 -1.61
N LYS A 27 14.32 -8.29 -1.28
CA LYS A 27 13.94 -7.49 -0.11
C LYS A 27 12.52 -6.94 -0.24
N TRP A 28 12.15 -6.31 -1.36
CA TRP A 28 10.81 -5.75 -1.54
C TRP A 28 9.72 -6.82 -1.61
N LEU A 29 10.01 -7.99 -2.18
CA LEU A 29 9.10 -9.14 -2.14
C LEU A 29 8.89 -9.64 -0.71
N ARG A 30 9.93 -9.61 0.13
CA ARG A 30 9.80 -9.89 1.56
C ARG A 30 8.92 -8.87 2.25
N ASP A 31 9.16 -7.58 2.02
CA ASP A 31 8.38 -6.49 2.61
C ASP A 31 6.89 -6.60 2.18
N LEU A 32 6.63 -6.85 0.90
CA LEU A 32 5.28 -7.11 0.38
C LEU A 32 4.61 -8.31 1.06
N LYS A 33 5.35 -9.40 1.28
CA LYS A 33 4.83 -10.62 1.89
C LYS A 33 4.42 -10.42 3.36
N PHE A 34 5.19 -9.64 4.12
CA PHE A 34 5.01 -9.50 5.57
C PHE A 34 4.19 -8.27 5.99
N LEU A 35 4.02 -7.27 5.11
CA LEU A 35 3.29 -6.05 5.43
C LEU A 35 1.91 -6.27 6.07
N PRO A 36 1.04 -7.21 5.63
CA PRO A 36 -0.25 -7.42 6.29
C PRO A 36 -0.13 -7.77 7.78
N SER A 37 0.86 -8.60 8.14
CA SER A 37 1.15 -8.94 9.54
C SER A 37 1.72 -7.76 10.32
N ASP A 38 2.58 -6.94 9.69
CA ASP A 38 3.12 -5.75 10.34
C ASP A 38 2.02 -4.72 10.63
N ILE A 39 1.06 -4.56 9.72
CA ILE A 39 -0.13 -3.71 9.92
C ILE A 39 -0.98 -4.26 11.07
N GLU A 40 -1.26 -5.57 11.09
CA GLU A 40 -2.03 -6.21 12.16
C GLU A 40 -1.38 -5.94 13.53
N LEU A 41 -0.08 -6.17 13.66
CA LEU A 41 0.68 -5.92 14.89
C LEU A 41 0.68 -4.44 15.29
N ALA A 42 0.73 -3.51 14.33
CA ALA A 42 0.70 -2.08 14.60
C ALA A 42 -0.65 -1.59 15.16
N ILE A 43 -1.75 -2.28 14.84
CA ILE A 43 -3.10 -1.86 15.25
C ILE A 43 -3.74 -2.74 16.33
N GLN A 44 -3.16 -3.88 16.68
CA GLN A 44 -3.79 -4.92 17.52
C GLN A 44 -4.29 -4.43 18.90
N ASN A 45 -3.70 -3.36 19.45
CA ASN A 45 -4.00 -2.84 20.78
C ASN A 45 -4.70 -1.47 20.75
N LEU A 46 -5.19 -1.04 19.57
CA LEU A 46 -5.90 0.22 19.45
C LEU A 46 -7.39 0.05 19.78
N ASP A 47 -7.94 1.01 20.51
CA ASP A 47 -9.38 1.12 20.71
C ASP A 47 -10.07 1.94 19.60
N GLU A 48 -11.41 1.98 19.63
CA GLU A 48 -12.20 2.69 18.63
C GLU A 48 -11.87 4.20 18.56
N HIS A 49 -11.62 4.83 19.71
CA HIS A 49 -11.26 6.25 19.75
C HIS A 49 -9.90 6.53 19.10
N GLN A 50 -8.92 5.64 19.34
CA GLN A 50 -7.62 5.70 18.69
C GLN A 50 -7.74 5.46 17.18
N PHE A 51 -8.61 4.55 16.73
CA PHE A 51 -8.86 4.35 15.30
C PHE A 51 -9.42 5.59 14.61
N ASP A 52 -10.22 6.38 15.31
CA ASP A 52 -10.79 7.64 14.81
C ASP A 52 -9.88 8.85 15.04
N THR A 53 -8.68 8.65 15.59
CA THR A 53 -7.69 9.71 15.79
C THR A 53 -6.90 9.97 14.49
N PRO A 54 -6.75 11.23 14.04
CA PRO A 54 -5.90 11.58 12.91
C PRO A 54 -4.42 11.25 13.15
N TYR A 55 -3.72 10.68 12.18
CA TYR A 55 -2.27 10.40 12.32
C TYR A 55 -1.41 11.66 12.39
N ARG A 56 -1.96 12.80 11.92
CA ARG A 56 -1.41 14.14 12.01
C ARG A 56 -2.54 15.17 11.97
N GLU A 57 -2.23 16.42 12.29
CA GLU A 57 -3.19 17.53 12.15
C GLU A 57 -3.72 17.65 10.70
N GLY A 58 -5.04 17.68 10.55
CA GLY A 58 -5.73 17.69 9.26
C GLY A 58 -5.44 16.48 8.36
N GLY A 59 -4.93 15.38 8.94
CA GLY A 59 -4.68 14.11 8.26
C GLY A 59 -5.88 13.16 8.34
N TRP A 60 -5.71 12.00 7.71
CA TRP A 60 -6.66 10.89 7.84
C TRP A 60 -6.61 10.26 9.23
N THR A 61 -7.73 9.66 9.64
CA THR A 61 -7.76 8.79 10.82
C THR A 61 -6.99 7.50 10.56
N ILE A 62 -6.62 6.78 11.63
CA ILE A 62 -6.01 5.45 11.49
C ILE A 62 -6.94 4.50 10.73
N LYS A 63 -8.25 4.56 10.99
CA LYS A 63 -9.27 3.78 10.27
C LYS A 63 -9.22 4.05 8.76
N GLN A 64 -9.24 5.32 8.36
CA GLN A 64 -9.09 5.72 6.95
C GLN A 64 -7.78 5.22 6.33
N LEU A 65 -6.67 5.29 7.05
CA LEU A 65 -5.38 4.79 6.58
C LEU A 65 -5.41 3.28 6.31
N VAL A 66 -5.93 2.48 7.25
CA VAL A 66 -5.98 1.01 7.09
C VAL A 66 -6.85 0.61 5.90
N HIS A 67 -8.02 1.23 5.74
CA HIS A 67 -8.87 0.99 4.57
C HIS A 67 -8.20 1.44 3.27
N HIS A 68 -7.55 2.61 3.26
CA HIS A 68 -6.83 3.12 2.10
C HIS A 68 -5.69 2.20 1.66
N ILE A 69 -4.93 1.60 2.59
CA ILE A 69 -3.87 0.64 2.23
C ILE A 69 -4.46 -0.54 1.45
N ALA A 70 -5.62 -1.07 1.87
CA ALA A 70 -6.31 -2.12 1.12
C ALA A 70 -6.73 -1.66 -0.28
N ASP A 71 -7.35 -0.47 -0.42
CA ASP A 71 -7.78 0.07 -1.70
C ASP A 71 -6.63 0.32 -2.67
N SER A 72 -5.57 0.97 -2.16
CA SER A 72 -4.36 1.28 -2.91
C SER A 72 -3.70 0.00 -3.42
N HIS A 73 -3.62 -1.02 -2.57
CA HIS A 73 -2.95 -2.27 -2.91
C HIS A 73 -3.80 -3.13 -3.86
N MET A 74 -5.13 -3.09 -3.77
CA MET A 74 -6.01 -3.72 -4.76
C MET A 74 -5.80 -3.09 -6.14
N ASN A 75 -5.75 -1.76 -6.21
CA ASN A 75 -5.46 -1.05 -7.45
C ASN A 75 -4.06 -1.43 -7.98
N ALA A 76 -3.05 -1.47 -7.13
CA ALA A 76 -1.70 -1.88 -7.52
C ALA A 76 -1.66 -3.32 -8.04
N TYR A 77 -2.27 -4.28 -7.35
CA TYR A 77 -2.35 -5.67 -7.81
C TYR A 77 -2.99 -5.80 -9.20
N VAL A 78 -4.10 -5.07 -9.44
CA VAL A 78 -4.73 -5.02 -10.77
C VAL A 78 -3.77 -4.45 -11.81
N ARG A 79 -3.05 -3.36 -11.51
CA ARG A 79 -2.06 -2.77 -12.42
C ARG A 79 -0.93 -3.73 -12.75
N PHE A 80 -0.44 -4.51 -11.78
CA PHE A 80 0.53 -5.58 -12.04
C PHE A 80 -0.03 -6.64 -12.99
N LYS A 81 -1.29 -7.05 -12.84
CA LYS A 81 -1.93 -8.00 -13.76
C LYS A 81 -2.04 -7.45 -15.18
N LEU A 82 -2.44 -6.19 -15.33
CA LEU A 82 -2.50 -5.51 -16.64
C LEU A 82 -1.10 -5.44 -17.26
N ALA A 83 -0.10 -4.96 -16.52
CA ALA A 83 1.29 -4.85 -17.00
C ALA A 83 1.88 -6.19 -17.47
N LEU A 84 1.51 -7.30 -16.81
CA LEU A 84 1.99 -8.63 -17.16
C LEU A 84 1.28 -9.26 -18.36
N THR A 85 0.14 -8.71 -18.78
CA THR A 85 -0.73 -9.33 -19.80
C THR A 85 -1.04 -8.44 -21.00
N GLU A 86 -0.71 -7.15 -20.92
CA GLU A 86 -0.95 -6.16 -21.96
C GLU A 86 0.37 -5.44 -22.31
N ASP A 87 0.44 -4.87 -23.51
CA ASP A 87 1.57 -4.04 -23.90
C ASP A 87 1.39 -2.63 -23.36
N ASN A 88 2.09 -2.33 -22.25
CA ASN A 88 2.25 -0.97 -21.74
C ASN A 88 0.92 -0.19 -21.52
N PRO A 89 -0.04 -0.75 -20.76
CA PRO A 89 -1.39 -0.23 -20.70
C PRO A 89 -1.48 1.10 -19.94
N THR A 90 -2.45 1.94 -20.34
CA THR A 90 -2.86 3.12 -19.57
C THR A 90 -3.74 2.69 -18.40
N ILE A 91 -3.36 3.09 -17.19
CA ILE A 91 -4.07 2.71 -15.97
C ILE A 91 -5.10 3.76 -15.56
N LYS A 92 -6.15 3.29 -14.88
CA LYS A 92 -7.14 4.18 -14.29
C LYS A 92 -6.62 4.76 -12.96
N GLY A 93 -6.56 6.08 -12.89
CA GLY A 93 -6.42 6.81 -11.63
C GLY A 93 -7.70 6.71 -10.79
N TYR A 94 -7.58 6.98 -9.49
CA TYR A 94 -8.73 7.02 -8.59
C TYR A 94 -8.58 8.17 -7.60
N GLU A 95 -9.72 8.73 -7.19
CA GLU A 95 -9.79 9.86 -6.26
C GLU A 95 -9.69 9.36 -4.81
N GLU A 96 -8.49 9.01 -4.36
CA GLU A 96 -8.23 8.40 -3.05
C GLU A 96 -8.86 9.18 -1.87
N LYS A 97 -8.91 10.51 -1.96
CA LYS A 97 -9.54 11.37 -0.95
C LYS A 97 -11.04 11.21 -0.91
N LEU A 98 -11.69 10.99 -2.05
CA LEU A 98 -13.13 10.73 -2.09
C LEU A 98 -13.42 9.33 -1.56
N TRP A 99 -12.57 8.35 -1.88
CA TRP A 99 -12.71 6.97 -1.40
C TRP A 99 -12.60 6.90 0.12
N ALA A 100 -11.62 7.57 0.72
CA ALA A 100 -11.45 7.65 2.18
C ALA A 100 -12.64 8.29 2.94
N ASN A 101 -13.58 8.91 2.24
CA ASN A 101 -14.78 9.54 2.82
C ASN A 101 -16.08 8.77 2.49
N LEU A 102 -16.00 7.59 1.88
CA LEU A 102 -17.16 6.74 1.65
C LEU A 102 -17.65 6.10 2.96
N ALA A 103 -18.93 5.72 2.98
CA ALA A 103 -19.60 5.25 4.20
C ALA A 103 -19.01 3.94 4.75
N ASP A 104 -18.49 3.07 3.88
CA ASP A 104 -17.83 1.82 4.27
C ASP A 104 -16.58 2.09 5.12
N VAL A 105 -15.80 3.13 4.79
CA VAL A 105 -14.59 3.50 5.55
C VAL A 105 -14.88 3.84 7.01
N THR A 106 -16.08 4.37 7.30
CA THR A 106 -16.49 4.68 8.68
C THR A 106 -17.20 3.53 9.38
N SER A 107 -17.91 2.68 8.62
CA SER A 107 -18.84 1.68 9.18
C SER A 107 -18.24 0.27 9.26
N VAL A 108 -17.22 -0.03 8.45
CA VAL A 108 -16.60 -1.34 8.40
C VAL A 108 -15.43 -1.41 9.40
N PRO A 109 -15.36 -2.44 10.24
CA PRO A 109 -14.21 -2.67 11.10
C PRO A 109 -12.90 -2.89 10.32
N VAL A 110 -11.80 -2.31 10.81
CA VAL A 110 -10.48 -2.35 10.14
C VAL A 110 -9.94 -3.77 9.89
N ASN A 111 -10.33 -4.75 10.72
CA ASN A 111 -9.91 -6.15 10.55
C ASN A 111 -10.41 -6.77 9.24
N VAL A 112 -11.48 -6.25 8.64
CA VAL A 112 -11.95 -6.67 7.31
C VAL A 112 -10.92 -6.29 6.25
N SER A 113 -10.39 -5.07 6.28
CA SER A 113 -9.32 -4.62 5.37
C SER A 113 -8.00 -5.34 5.62
N VAL A 114 -7.65 -5.63 6.88
CA VAL A 114 -6.46 -6.44 7.20
C VAL A 114 -6.60 -7.86 6.64
N THR A 115 -7.75 -8.50 6.82
CA THR A 115 -8.04 -9.82 6.24
C THR A 115 -7.93 -9.81 4.70
N LEU A 116 -8.47 -8.77 4.07
CA LEU A 116 -8.37 -8.56 2.63
C LEU A 116 -6.91 -8.42 2.18
N LEU A 117 -6.09 -7.65 2.90
CA LEU A 117 -4.67 -7.47 2.64
C LEU A 117 -3.90 -8.80 2.71
N HIS A 118 -4.20 -9.67 3.68
CA HIS A 118 -3.59 -11.01 3.74
C HIS A 118 -3.87 -11.83 2.48
N ALA A 119 -5.13 -11.89 2.05
CA ALA A 119 -5.51 -12.65 0.85
C ALA A 119 -4.89 -12.04 -0.42
N LEU A 120 -4.96 -10.71 -0.53
CA LEU A 120 -4.45 -9.94 -1.66
C LEU A 120 -2.93 -10.11 -1.82
N HIS A 121 -2.16 -9.87 -0.75
CA HIS A 121 -0.70 -9.93 -0.78
C HIS A 121 -0.20 -11.34 -1.05
N ARG A 122 -0.90 -12.37 -0.55
CA ARG A 122 -0.56 -13.77 -0.89
C ARG A 122 -0.69 -14.04 -2.40
N ARG A 123 -1.75 -13.53 -3.04
CA ARG A 123 -1.93 -13.67 -4.49
C ARG A 123 -0.98 -12.79 -5.29
N TRP A 124 -0.69 -11.59 -4.80
CA TRP A 124 0.20 -10.65 -5.45
C TRP A 124 1.63 -11.18 -5.44
N TYR A 125 2.16 -11.55 -4.27
CA TYR A 125 3.48 -12.17 -4.13
C TYR A 125 3.65 -13.38 -5.06
N ALA A 126 2.72 -14.33 -5.02
CA ALA A 126 2.76 -15.52 -5.87
C ALA A 126 2.70 -15.21 -7.38
N ALA A 127 2.11 -14.07 -7.77
CA ALA A 127 2.05 -13.66 -9.16
C ALA A 127 3.36 -13.06 -9.69
N ILE A 128 4.25 -12.59 -8.81
CA ILE A 128 5.44 -11.82 -9.21
C ILE A 128 6.77 -12.38 -8.70
N GLU A 129 6.76 -13.32 -7.75
CA GLU A 129 7.98 -13.83 -7.10
C GLU A 129 8.96 -14.53 -8.07
N ASN A 130 8.45 -15.15 -9.14
CA ASN A 130 9.22 -15.93 -10.10
C ASN A 130 9.44 -15.21 -11.44
N LEU A 131 9.16 -13.91 -11.53
CA LEU A 131 9.46 -13.14 -12.74
C LEU A 131 10.98 -13.05 -12.90
N ASP A 132 11.49 -13.27 -14.10
CA ASP A 132 12.89 -12.97 -14.42
C ASP A 132 13.10 -11.44 -14.55
N GLU A 133 14.36 -11.02 -14.69
CA GLU A 133 14.72 -9.60 -14.84
C GLU A 133 14.02 -8.97 -16.05
N ASP A 134 13.99 -9.66 -17.20
CA ASP A 134 13.37 -9.13 -18.42
C ASP A 134 11.86 -8.93 -18.25
N GLN A 135 11.16 -9.86 -17.63
CA GLN A 135 9.73 -9.75 -17.34
C GLN A 135 9.43 -8.63 -16.33
N PHE A 136 10.33 -8.42 -15.37
CA PHE A 136 10.19 -7.39 -14.35
C PHE A 136 10.48 -5.98 -14.90
N MET A 137 11.47 -5.87 -15.79
CA MET A 137 11.99 -4.57 -16.26
C MET A 137 11.35 -4.08 -17.55
N ASN A 138 10.83 -4.97 -18.40
CA ASN A 138 10.30 -4.59 -19.72
C ASN A 138 8.79 -4.33 -19.74
N ARG A 139 8.15 -4.14 -18.57
CA ARG A 139 6.73 -3.80 -18.45
C ARG A 139 6.56 -2.46 -17.75
N CYS A 140 5.82 -1.55 -18.38
CA CYS A 140 5.42 -0.28 -17.77
C CYS A 140 3.89 -0.14 -17.76
N VAL A 141 3.41 0.76 -16.92
CA VAL A 141 2.05 1.28 -16.96
C VAL A 141 2.11 2.79 -16.99
N TYR A 142 1.16 3.42 -17.67
CA TYR A 142 1.14 4.88 -17.89
C TYR A 142 -0.13 5.52 -17.34
#